data_AF-A0A1J6JZR7-F1
#
_entry.id   AF-A0A1J6JZR7-F1
#
_cell.length_a   1.000
_cell.length_b   1.000
_cell.length_c   1.000
_cell.angle_alpha   90.00
_cell.angle_beta   90.00
_cell.angle_gamma   90.00
#
_symmetry.space_group_name_H-M   'P 1'
#
loop_
_entity.id
_entity.type
_entity.pdbx_description
1 polymer ?
#
loop_
_entity_poly.entity_id
_entity_poly.type
_entity_poly.pdbx_seq_one_letter_code
_entity_poly.pdbx_strand_id
1 'polypeptide(L)'
;MGKHRVKTDYEEVRKAQILENQARLASVGLSKTIAELRNITGKLQTEKKKHNKIDYFSTPLRRSKRLKGGNESKVENEKSRAAETDKPKRPTTAFFIFMEEFREQYKEKYPNNKSVAAVGKAAGEKWKSFSDAEKAPYQAKIDEMMAEYQNKMQAYNINKKQQAVDVSALPRALRLIAD
;
A
#
# COMPACT_ATOMS: atom_id res chain seq x y z
N MET A 1 -51.45 -33.84 -51.54
CA MET A 1 -51.12 -32.41 -51.34
C MET A 1 -50.29 -32.25 -50.06
N GLY A 2 -48.97 -32.40 -50.14
CA GLY A 2 -48.08 -32.27 -48.98
C GLY A 2 -47.91 -30.81 -48.58
N LYS A 3 -48.35 -30.43 -47.37
CA LYS A 3 -48.16 -29.09 -46.82
C LYS A 3 -46.65 -28.83 -46.64
N HIS A 4 -46.05 -28.10 -47.57
CA HIS A 4 -44.72 -27.54 -47.38
C HIS A 4 -44.78 -26.58 -46.19
N ARG A 5 -44.21 -26.98 -45.05
CA ARG A 5 -43.98 -26.04 -43.95
C ARG A 5 -42.88 -25.09 -44.42
N VAL A 6 -43.19 -23.80 -44.52
CA VAL A 6 -42.20 -22.76 -44.78
C VAL A 6 -41.12 -22.91 -43.71
N LYS A 7 -39.88 -23.19 -44.12
CA LYS A 7 -38.74 -23.11 -43.21
C LYS A 7 -38.57 -21.63 -42.93
N THR A 8 -39.19 -21.15 -41.86
CA THR A 8 -38.88 -19.82 -41.33
C THR A 8 -37.40 -19.86 -41.01
N ASP A 9 -36.60 -19.11 -41.77
CA ASP A 9 -35.17 -19.03 -41.51
C ASP A 9 -35.00 -18.51 -40.09
N TYR A 10 -34.54 -19.40 -39.21
CA TYR A 10 -34.44 -19.16 -37.78
C TYR A 10 -33.68 -17.85 -37.48
N GLU A 11 -32.71 -17.52 -38.34
CA GLU A 11 -31.97 -16.27 -38.30
C GLU A 11 -32.84 -15.04 -38.56
N GLU A 12 -33.87 -15.11 -39.40
CA GLU A 12 -34.79 -14.00 -39.64
C GLU A 12 -35.67 -13.73 -38.43
N VAL A 13 -36.23 -14.78 -37.82
CA VAL A 13 -37.05 -14.65 -36.59
C VAL A 13 -36.19 -14.12 -35.45
N ARG A 14 -34.96 -14.63 -35.31
CA ARG A 14 -34.00 -14.17 -34.31
C ARG A 14 -33.62 -12.70 -34.52
N LYS A 15 -33.35 -12.28 -35.76
CA LYS A 15 -33.04 -10.87 -36.09
C LYS A 15 -34.23 -9.95 -35.83
N ALA A 16 -35.44 -10.34 -36.23
CA ALA A 16 -36.66 -9.57 -35.98
C ALA A 16 -36.89 -9.34 -34.49
N GLN A 17 -36.72 -10.39 -33.67
CA GLN A 17 -36.90 -10.30 -32.22
C GLN A 17 -35.81 -9.44 -31.54
N ILE A 18 -34.58 -9.47 -32.06
CA ILE A 18 -33.50 -8.56 -31.60
C ILE A 18 -33.85 -7.10 -31.91
N LEU A 19 -34.34 -6.82 -33.13
CA LEU A 19 -34.74 -5.47 -33.55
C LEU A 19 -35.91 -4.92 -32.74
N GLU A 20 -36.91 -5.77 -32.46
CA GLU A 20 -38.04 -5.40 -31.59
C GLU A 20 -37.57 -5.01 -30.18
N ASN A 21 -36.68 -5.81 -29.60
CA ASN A 21 -36.09 -5.52 -28.29
C ASN A 21 -35.27 -4.22 -28.30
N GLN A 22 -34.52 -3.95 -29.37
CA GLN A 22 -33.79 -2.69 -29.55
C GLN A 22 -34.73 -1.49 -29.64
N ALA A 23 -35.81 -1.59 -30.42
CA ALA A 23 -36.81 -0.53 -30.54
C ALA A 23 -37.51 -0.25 -29.21
N ARG A 24 -37.83 -1.31 -28.44
CA ARG A 24 -38.41 -1.20 -27.09
C ARG A 24 -37.47 -0.50 -26.11
N LEU A 25 -36.18 -0.80 -26.14
CA LEU A 25 -35.20 -0.13 -25.29
C LEU A 25 -35.01 1.35 -25.68
N ALA A 26 -35.01 1.64 -26.98
CA ALA A 26 -34.91 3.01 -27.50
C ALA A 26 -36.11 3.88 -27.10
N SER A 27 -37.34 3.34 -27.14
CA SER A 27 -38.54 4.08 -26.74
C SER A 27 -38.59 4.39 -25.24
N VAL A 28 -37.97 3.54 -24.41
CA VAL A 28 -37.80 3.77 -22.96
C VAL A 28 -36.62 4.72 -22.66
N GLY A 29 -35.91 5.21 -23.69
CA GLY A 29 -34.75 6.10 -23.54
C GLY A 29 -33.46 5.39 -23.12
N LEU A 30 -33.46 4.05 -23.10
CA LEU A 30 -32.31 3.20 -22.80
C LEU A 30 -31.59 2.83 -24.11
N SER A 31 -31.01 3.83 -24.78
CA SER A 31 -30.31 3.62 -26.06
C SER A 31 -29.00 2.85 -25.91
N LYS A 32 -28.37 2.90 -24.73
CA LYS A 32 -27.11 2.22 -24.45
C LYS A 32 -27.37 0.78 -24.04
N THR A 33 -26.79 -0.17 -24.77
CA THR A 33 -26.89 -1.58 -24.41
C THR A 33 -26.12 -1.88 -23.11
N ILE A 34 -26.48 -2.95 -22.41
CA ILE A 34 -25.78 -3.39 -21.18
C ILE A 34 -24.27 -3.56 -21.45
N ALA A 35 -23.89 -4.01 -22.65
CA ALA A 35 -22.49 -4.15 -23.07
C ALA A 35 -21.78 -2.79 -23.19
N GLU A 36 -22.44 -1.79 -23.78
CA GLU A 36 -21.89 -0.42 -23.88
C GLU A 36 -21.78 0.24 -22.51
N LEU A 37 -22.76 0.06 -21.63
CA LEU A 37 -22.70 0.57 -20.25
C LEU A 37 -21.53 -0.06 -19.48
N ARG A 38 -21.25 -1.36 -19.67
CA ARG A 38 -20.07 -2.02 -19.09
C ARG A 38 -18.76 -1.51 -19.68
N ASN A 39 -18.71 -1.09 -20.94
CA ASN A 39 -17.51 -0.51 -21.54
C ASN A 39 -17.25 0.94 -21.07
N ILE A 40 -18.31 1.70 -20.79
CA ILE A 40 -18.18 3.08 -20.26
C ILE A 40 -17.79 3.06 -18.77
N THR A 41 -18.34 2.13 -18.00
CA THR A 41 -18.11 2.02 -16.54
C THR A 41 -16.95 1.10 -16.17
N GLY A 42 -16.58 0.19 -17.06
CA GLY A 42 -15.43 -0.67 -16.92
C GLY A 42 -14.15 0.15 -17.05
N LYS A 43 -13.25 0.03 -16.06
CA LYS A 43 -11.89 0.58 -16.17
C LYS A 43 -11.29 0.11 -17.49
N LEU A 44 -10.75 1.05 -18.29
CA LEU A 44 -9.89 0.77 -19.45
C LEU A 44 -9.05 -0.46 -19.13
N GLN A 45 -9.12 -1.50 -19.96
CA GLN A 45 -8.26 -2.66 -19.80
C GLN A 45 -6.82 -2.16 -19.82
N THR A 46 -6.20 -2.04 -18.66
CA THR A 46 -4.80 -1.71 -18.55
C THR A 46 -4.05 -2.85 -19.20
N GLU A 47 -3.31 -2.56 -20.27
CA GLU A 47 -2.39 -3.49 -20.95
C GLU A 47 -1.76 -4.42 -19.91
N LYS A 48 -2.14 -5.71 -19.93
CA LYS A 48 -1.64 -6.68 -18.97
C LYS A 48 -0.13 -6.75 -19.15
N LYS A 49 0.62 -6.24 -18.15
CA LYS A 49 2.09 -6.30 -18.17
C LYS A 49 2.52 -7.75 -18.44
N LYS A 50 3.25 -7.94 -19.54
CA LYS A 50 3.89 -9.23 -19.84
C LYS A 50 4.83 -9.56 -18.69
N HIS A 51 4.49 -10.59 -17.93
CA HIS A 51 5.33 -11.11 -16.86
C HIS A 51 6.32 -12.07 -17.50
N ASN A 52 7.58 -11.66 -17.61
CA ASN A 52 8.64 -12.58 -17.94
C ASN A 52 8.78 -13.55 -16.76
N LYS A 53 8.40 -14.81 -16.97
CA LYS A 53 8.56 -15.85 -15.97
C LYS A 53 10.05 -16.02 -15.73
N ILE A 54 10.52 -15.53 -14.59
CA ILE A 54 11.92 -15.71 -14.17
C ILE A 54 12.12 -17.20 -13.98
N ASP A 55 13.05 -17.78 -14.74
CA ASP A 55 13.44 -19.17 -14.57
C ASP A 55 14.37 -19.29 -13.36
N TYR A 56 13.81 -19.75 -12.25
CA TYR A 56 14.50 -19.91 -10.99
C TYR A 56 15.49 -21.08 -10.97
N PHE A 57 15.50 -21.93 -12.01
CA PHE A 57 16.48 -23.02 -12.13
C PHE A 57 17.79 -22.57 -12.78
N SER A 58 17.75 -21.62 -13.72
CA SER A 58 18.92 -21.10 -14.44
C SER A 58 19.54 -19.86 -13.81
N THR A 59 18.77 -19.09 -13.02
CA THR A 59 19.33 -18.02 -12.20
C THR A 59 20.07 -18.62 -11.01
N PRO A 60 21.32 -18.20 -10.69
CA PRO A 60 22.01 -18.65 -9.49
C PRO A 60 21.10 -18.40 -8.29
N LEU A 61 20.68 -19.48 -7.61
CA LEU A 61 19.79 -19.39 -6.46
C LEU A 61 20.42 -18.36 -5.52
N ARG A 62 19.73 -17.22 -5.31
CA ARG A 62 20.21 -16.13 -4.45
C ARG A 62 20.32 -16.69 -3.05
N ARG A 63 21.43 -17.36 -2.75
CA ARG A 63 21.64 -18.09 -1.51
C ARG A 63 21.65 -17.02 -0.45
N SER A 64 20.57 -16.95 0.32
CA SER A 64 20.45 -15.90 1.31
C SER A 64 21.68 -16.01 2.22
N LYS A 65 22.40 -14.90 2.42
CA LYS A 65 23.53 -14.88 3.36
C LYS A 65 23.11 -15.26 4.78
N ARG A 66 21.80 -15.38 5.08
CA ARG A 66 21.26 -15.92 6.33
C ARG A 66 21.76 -17.33 6.66
N LEU A 67 22.08 -18.16 5.66
CA LEU A 67 22.62 -19.51 5.86
C LEU A 67 24.16 -19.55 5.89
N LYS A 68 24.83 -18.49 5.44
CA LYS A 68 26.28 -18.36 5.51
C LYS A 68 26.55 -17.60 6.80
N GLY A 69 26.80 -18.31 7.90
CA GLY A 69 27.02 -17.78 9.25
C GLY A 69 28.24 -16.85 9.36
N GLY A 70 28.23 -15.76 8.60
CA GLY A 70 29.23 -14.72 8.58
C GLY A 70 28.70 -13.49 9.31
N ASN A 71 29.52 -12.97 10.22
CA ASN A 71 29.31 -11.72 10.93
C ASN A 71 29.15 -10.49 10.01
N GLU A 72 29.33 -10.63 8.69
CA GLU A 72 29.12 -9.59 7.67
C GLU A 72 27.75 -8.90 7.78
N SER A 73 26.68 -9.67 8.05
CA SER A 73 25.32 -9.11 8.17
C SER A 73 25.10 -8.30 9.46
N LYS A 74 25.89 -8.54 10.52
CA LYS A 74 25.88 -7.70 11.73
C LYS A 74 26.65 -6.40 11.50
N VAL A 75 27.80 -6.47 10.85
CA VAL A 75 28.66 -5.30 10.60
C VAL A 75 27.99 -4.28 9.66
N GLU A 76 27.30 -4.73 8.60
CA GLU A 76 26.49 -3.83 7.76
C GLU A 76 25.34 -3.19 8.55
N ASN A 77 24.66 -3.97 9.39
CA ASN A 77 23.50 -3.50 10.15
C ASN A 77 23.92 -2.56 11.30
N GLU A 78 25.11 -2.72 11.88
CA GLU A 78 25.68 -1.81 12.88
C GLU A 78 26.16 -0.51 12.25
N LYS A 79 26.81 -0.56 11.07
CA LYS A 79 27.17 0.64 10.31
C LYS A 79 25.95 1.44 9.84
N SER A 80 24.88 0.78 9.36
CA SER A 80 23.64 1.48 9.02
C SER A 80 22.94 2.05 10.25
N ARG A 81 22.96 1.34 11.38
CA ARG A 81 22.33 1.78 12.63
C ARG A 81 23.07 2.95 13.29
N ALA A 82 24.39 3.03 13.13
CA ALA A 82 25.21 4.17 13.54
C ALA A 82 24.99 5.40 12.64
N ALA A 83 24.80 5.22 11.33
CA ALA A 83 24.44 6.31 10.41
C ALA A 83 22.97 6.77 10.57
N GLU A 84 22.13 5.97 11.22
CA GLU A 84 20.72 6.25 11.48
C GLU A 84 20.46 6.89 12.86
N THR A 85 21.44 6.98 13.76
CA THR A 85 21.23 7.56 15.11
C THR A 85 20.78 9.01 15.08
N ASP A 86 21.30 9.79 14.12
CA ASP A 86 21.06 11.23 14.04
C ASP A 86 19.84 11.56 13.19
N LYS A 87 19.30 10.59 12.45
CA LYS A 87 18.15 10.80 11.59
C LYS A 87 16.87 10.85 12.43
N PRO A 88 16.08 11.94 12.36
CA PRO A 88 14.80 12.02 13.04
C PRO A 88 13.91 10.82 12.69
N LYS A 89 13.26 10.23 13.69
CA LYS A 89 12.32 9.11 13.52
C LYS A 89 10.96 9.63 13.06
N ARG A 90 10.32 8.93 12.14
CA ARG A 90 8.97 9.26 11.68
C ARG A 90 7.98 9.16 12.85
N PRO A 91 6.99 10.07 12.94
CA PRO A 91 5.99 10.01 13.99
C PRO A 91 5.08 8.80 13.81
N THR A 92 4.49 8.37 14.93
CA THR A 92 3.56 7.23 15.00
C THR A 92 2.21 7.59 14.36
N THR A 93 1.50 6.59 13.84
CA THR A 93 0.20 6.81 13.20
C THR A 93 -0.93 6.98 14.23
N ALA A 94 -2.09 7.48 13.79
CA ALA A 94 -3.27 7.74 14.64
C ALA A 94 -3.62 6.55 15.51
N PHE A 95 -3.62 5.38 14.87
CA PHE A 95 -3.95 4.12 15.49
C PHE A 95 -2.95 3.74 16.59
N PHE A 96 -1.65 4.03 16.41
CA PHE A 96 -0.64 3.72 17.43
C PHE A 96 -0.74 4.63 18.65
N ILE A 97 -1.06 5.91 18.47
CA ILE A 97 -1.34 6.84 19.57
C ILE A 97 -2.55 6.34 20.37
N PHE A 98 -3.64 5.98 19.69
CA PHE A 98 -4.78 5.33 20.32
C PHE A 98 -4.40 4.00 21.00
N MET A 99 -3.56 3.19 20.37
CA MET A 99 -3.20 1.87 20.92
C MET A 99 -2.38 1.97 22.20
N GLU A 100 -1.58 3.02 22.39
CA GLU A 100 -0.87 3.29 23.64
C GLU A 100 -1.86 3.51 24.78
N GLU A 101 -2.82 4.44 24.60
CA GLU A 101 -3.90 4.69 25.57
C GLU A 101 -4.75 3.43 25.81
N PHE A 102 -5.06 2.67 24.75
CA PHE A 102 -5.85 1.46 24.85
C PHE A 102 -5.12 0.34 25.60
N ARG A 103 -3.80 0.20 25.42
CA ARG A 103 -3.01 -0.82 26.12
C ARG A 103 -3.00 -0.59 27.62
N GLU A 104 -2.94 0.66 28.07
CA GLU A 104 -3.02 1.02 29.49
C GLU A 104 -4.38 0.63 30.06
N GLN A 105 -5.47 1.07 29.42
CA GLN A 105 -6.84 0.73 29.81
C GLN A 105 -7.10 -0.79 29.80
N TYR A 106 -6.55 -1.50 28.81
CA TYR A 106 -6.75 -2.93 28.66
C TYR A 106 -5.95 -3.72 29.71
N LYS A 107 -4.76 -3.23 30.09
CA LYS A 107 -3.94 -3.82 31.15
C LYS A 107 -4.61 -3.68 32.52
N GLU A 108 -5.26 -2.55 32.79
CA GLU A 108 -6.05 -2.35 34.02
C GLU A 108 -7.25 -3.31 34.10
N LYS A 109 -7.97 -3.47 32.98
CA LYS A 109 -9.16 -4.36 32.92
C LYS A 109 -8.81 -5.85 32.91
N TYR A 110 -7.67 -6.20 32.33
CA TYR A 110 -7.22 -7.59 32.17
C TYR A 110 -5.76 -7.77 32.62
N PRO A 111 -5.46 -7.63 33.92
CA PRO A 111 -4.08 -7.68 34.44
C PRO A 111 -3.41 -9.05 34.23
N ASN A 112 -4.19 -10.11 34.06
CA ASN A 112 -3.69 -11.47 33.82
C ASN A 112 -3.40 -11.76 32.33
N ASN A 113 -3.84 -10.91 31.41
CA ASN A 113 -3.67 -11.15 29.99
C ASN A 113 -2.32 -10.62 29.49
N LYS A 114 -1.37 -11.54 29.30
CA LYS A 114 -0.03 -11.23 28.74
C LYS A 114 0.02 -11.31 27.21
N SER A 115 -1.10 -11.65 26.56
CA SER A 115 -1.15 -11.87 25.11
C SER A 115 -1.29 -10.55 24.36
N VAL A 116 -0.18 -10.07 23.79
CA VAL A 116 -0.16 -8.88 22.90
C VAL A 116 -1.10 -9.07 21.70
N ALA A 117 -1.26 -10.30 21.21
CA ALA A 117 -2.15 -10.63 20.11
C ALA A 117 -3.63 -10.39 20.46
N ALA A 118 -4.04 -10.69 21.69
CA ALA A 118 -5.41 -10.45 22.15
C ALA A 118 -5.71 -8.94 22.27
N VAL A 119 -4.75 -8.17 22.82
CA VAL A 119 -4.87 -6.71 22.92
C VAL A 119 -4.99 -6.08 21.53
N GLY A 120 -4.14 -6.50 20.59
CA GLY A 120 -4.16 -5.99 19.22
C GLY A 120 -5.47 -6.25 18.48
N LYS A 121 -6.07 -7.43 18.68
CA LYS A 121 -7.39 -7.76 18.10
C LYS A 121 -8.48 -6.85 18.65
N ALA A 122 -8.57 -6.74 19.98
CA ALA A 122 -9.56 -5.88 20.63
C ALA A 122 -9.40 -4.39 20.26
N ALA A 123 -8.14 -3.91 20.18
CA ALA A 123 -7.84 -2.54 19.76
C ALA A 123 -8.28 -2.29 18.30
N GLY A 124 -8.00 -3.24 17.40
CA GLY A 124 -8.38 -3.14 15.99
C GLY A 124 -9.89 -3.11 15.78
N GLU A 125 -10.64 -3.94 16.52
CA GLU A 125 -12.10 -3.94 16.50
C GLU A 125 -12.66 -2.60 16.99
N LYS A 126 -12.14 -2.08 18.10
CA LYS A 126 -12.57 -0.79 18.67
C LYS A 126 -12.23 0.40 17.78
N TRP A 127 -11.06 0.39 17.13
CA TRP A 127 -10.68 1.45 16.19
C TRP A 127 -11.53 1.44 14.91
N LYS A 128 -11.96 0.26 14.47
CA LYS A 128 -12.85 0.12 13.32
C LYS A 128 -14.26 0.62 13.63
N SER A 129 -14.73 0.48 14.87
CA SER A 129 -16.02 1.03 15.30
C SER A 129 -16.00 2.54 15.54
N PHE A 130 -14.82 3.17 15.67
CA PHE A 130 -14.74 4.61 15.85
C PHE A 130 -15.23 5.39 14.63
N SER A 131 -16.04 6.41 14.90
CA SER A 131 -16.45 7.41 13.92
C SER A 131 -15.31 8.38 13.60
N ASP A 132 -15.44 9.12 12.48
CA ASP A 132 -14.41 10.09 12.09
C ASP A 132 -14.25 11.22 13.13
N ALA A 133 -15.32 11.55 13.86
CA ALA A 133 -15.27 12.51 14.96
C ALA A 133 -14.41 12.03 16.14
N GLU A 134 -14.45 10.74 16.46
CA GLU A 134 -13.61 10.15 17.52
C GLU A 134 -12.16 9.97 17.08
N LYS A 135 -11.91 9.86 15.77
CA LYS A 135 -10.57 9.79 15.18
C LYS A 135 -9.93 11.16 15.01
N ALA A 136 -10.72 12.23 14.87
CA ALA A 136 -10.26 13.61 14.69
C ALA A 136 -9.21 14.07 15.72
N PRO A 137 -9.37 13.87 17.05
CA PRO A 137 -8.34 14.29 18.01
C PRO A 137 -7.02 13.52 17.84
N TYR A 138 -7.08 12.25 17.43
CA TYR A 138 -5.87 11.47 17.15
C TYR A 138 -5.19 11.91 15.85
N GLN A 139 -5.95 12.35 14.85
CA GLN A 139 -5.40 12.92 13.62
C GLN A 139 -4.71 14.26 13.89
N ALA A 140 -5.33 15.15 14.68
CA ALA A 140 -4.72 16.42 15.07
C ALA A 140 -3.37 16.22 15.79
N LYS A 141 -3.29 15.26 16.74
CA LYS A 141 -2.03 14.89 17.41
C LYS A 141 -0.94 14.45 16.41
N ILE A 142 -1.29 13.72 15.35
CA ILE A 142 -0.32 13.32 14.32
C ILE A 142 0.13 14.53 13.51
N ASP A 143 -0.79 15.42 13.14
CA ASP A 143 -0.46 16.57 12.30
C ASP A 143 0.56 17.48 13.02
N GLU A 144 0.39 17.68 14.32
CA GLU A 144 1.36 18.35 15.18
C GLU A 144 2.72 17.62 15.20
N MET A 145 2.72 16.32 15.48
CA MET A 145 3.95 15.51 15.50
C MET A 145 4.64 15.44 14.12
N MET A 146 3.88 15.47 13.04
CA MET A 146 4.38 15.51 11.66
C MET A 146 5.02 16.86 11.34
N ALA A 147 4.42 17.96 11.78
CA ALA A 147 5.01 19.29 11.63
C ALA A 147 6.35 19.38 12.38
N GLU A 148 6.41 18.90 13.62
CA GLU A 148 7.68 18.82 14.37
C GLU A 148 8.72 17.94 13.68
N TYR A 149 8.30 16.77 13.18
CA TYR A 149 9.19 15.87 12.46
C TYR A 149 9.74 16.51 11.19
N GLN A 150 8.92 17.24 10.44
CA GLN A 150 9.36 17.96 9.25
C GLN A 150 10.41 19.01 9.60
N ASN A 151 10.21 19.79 10.67
CA ASN A 151 11.18 20.77 11.13
C ASN A 151 12.51 20.10 11.56
N LYS A 152 12.43 19.02 12.34
CA LYS A 152 13.60 18.22 12.76
C LYS A 152 14.34 17.62 11.56
N MET A 153 13.61 17.13 10.56
CA MET A 153 14.19 16.59 9.32
C MET A 153 14.86 17.65 8.45
N GLN A 154 14.29 18.85 8.39
CA GLN A 154 14.91 19.97 7.68
C GLN A 154 16.24 20.34 8.31
N ALA A 155 16.28 20.50 9.65
CA ALA A 155 17.51 20.76 10.39
C ALA A 155 18.55 19.65 10.17
N TYR A 156 18.14 18.38 10.25
CA TYR A 156 19.01 17.23 9.98
C TYR A 156 19.61 17.27 8.57
N ASN A 157 18.79 17.60 7.55
CA ASN A 157 19.27 17.69 6.17
C ASN A 157 20.26 18.85 5.96
N ILE A 158 20.10 19.98 6.67
CA ILE A 158 21.03 21.11 6.64
C ILE A 158 22.36 20.70 7.28
N ASN A 159 22.32 20.13 8.49
CA ASN A 159 23.51 19.69 9.21
C ASN A 159 24.28 18.62 8.41
N LYS A 160 23.56 17.67 7.79
CA LYS A 160 24.17 16.64 6.94
C LYS A 160 24.87 17.24 5.71
N LYS A 161 24.29 18.29 5.10
CA LYS A 161 24.93 19.01 3.98
C LYS A 161 26.18 19.75 4.45
N GLN A 162 26.14 20.42 5.60
CA GLN A 162 27.29 21.12 6.18
C GLN A 162 28.43 20.15 6.49
N GLN A 163 28.15 19.02 7.15
CA GLN A 163 29.14 17.98 7.41
C GLN A 163 29.77 17.42 6.11
N ALA A 164 28.98 17.26 5.04
CA ALA A 164 29.50 16.83 3.75
C ALA A 164 30.43 17.88 3.10
N VAL A 165 30.10 19.17 3.24
CA VAL A 165 30.93 20.28 2.75
C VAL A 165 32.24 20.36 3.55
N ASP A 166 32.18 20.25 4.88
CA ASP A 166 33.35 20.35 5.77
C ASP A 166 34.35 19.22 5.51
N VAL A 167 33.88 17.97 5.33
CA VAL A 167 34.74 16.83 4.97
C VAL A 167 35.36 17.00 3.57
N SER A 168 34.62 17.63 2.65
CA SER A 168 35.10 17.96 1.29
C SER A 168 36.02 19.19 1.23
N ALA A 169 36.12 19.97 2.31
CA ALA A 169 37.03 21.11 2.44
C ALA A 169 38.37 20.72 3.08
N LEU A 170 38.45 19.56 3.74
CA LEU A 170 39.71 19.05 4.30
C LEU A 170 40.74 18.75 3.19
N PRO A 171 42.02 19.08 3.40
CA PRO A 171 43.07 18.84 2.42
C PRO A 171 43.18 17.33 2.10
N ARG A 172 43.42 17.01 0.82
CA ARG A 172 43.37 15.64 0.28
C ARG A 172 44.22 14.62 1.05
N ALA A 173 45.32 15.07 1.67
CA ALA A 173 46.21 14.25 2.49
C ALA A 173 45.57 13.71 3.79
N LEU A 174 44.55 14.38 4.33
CA LEU A 174 43.86 13.96 5.55
C LEU A 174 42.60 13.12 5.30
N ARG A 175 42.12 13.03 4.06
CA ARG A 175 40.96 12.17 3.72
C ARG A 175 41.29 10.67 3.70
N LEU A 176 42.55 10.29 3.51
CA LEU A 176 42.99 8.90 3.32
C LEU A 176 43.19 8.10 4.63
N ILE A 177 42.92 8.70 5.79
CA ILE A 177 43.12 8.05 7.11
C ILE A 177 41.77 7.53 7.68
N ALA A 178 40.64 7.81 7.03
CA ALA A 178 39.30 7.56 7.57
C ALA A 178 38.45 6.52 6.80
N ASP A 179 38.98 5.86 5.76
CA ASP A 179 38.34 4.73 5.05
C ASP A 179 38.98 3.39 5.45
#